data_AF-A0A1F9BZ31-F1
#
_entry.id   AF-A0A1F9BZ31-F1
#
_cell.length_a   1.000
_cell.length_b   1.000
_cell.length_c   1.000
_cell.angle_alpha   90.00
_cell.angle_beta   90.00
_cell.angle_gamma   90.00
#
_symmetry.space_group_name_H-M   'P 1'
#
loop_
_entity.id
_entity.type
_entity.pdbx_description
1 polymer ?
#
loop_
_entity_poly.entity_id
_entity_poly.type
_entity_poly.pdbx_seq_one_letter_code
_entity_poly.pdbx_strand_id
1 'polypeptide(L)' 'MERLEDEEGVKVAKLEVWHNEVNAKLMREYDKGYCGGVPFFFNKKTGKWICGSADYERLKKWALE' A
#
# COMPACT_ATOMS: atom_id res chain seq x y z
N MET A 1 4.12 9.87 1.07
CA MET A 1 2.90 9.66 0.28
C MET A 1 2.46 10.95 -0.37
N GLU A 2 2.22 12.03 0.37
CA GLU A 2 1.85 13.34 -0.21
C GLU A 2 2.77 13.77 -1.36
N ARG A 3 4.09 13.79 -1.13
CA ARG A 3 5.07 14.05 -2.20
C ARG A 3 4.88 13.21 -3.47
N LEU A 4 4.56 11.91 -3.33
CA LEU A 4 4.35 11.01 -4.46
C LEU A 4 3.05 11.34 -5.20
N GLU A 5 2.00 11.66 -4.46
CA GLU A 5 0.70 12.04 -5.01
C GLU A 5 0.77 13.39 -5.75
N ASP A 6 1.52 14.34 -5.20
CA ASP A 6 1.74 15.67 -5.78
C ASP A 6 2.64 15.62 -7.03
N GLU A 7 3.77 14.90 -6.97
CA GLU A 7 4.73 14.82 -8.10
C GLU A 7 4.18 14.00 -9.28
N GLU A 8 3.49 12.89 -9.00
CA GLU A 8 3.10 11.91 -10.02
C GLU A 8 1.60 11.93 -10.35
N GLY A 9 0.80 12.71 -9.63
CA GLY A 9 -0.66 12.77 -9.81
C GLY A 9 -1.38 11.46 -9.49
N VAL A 10 -0.70 10.52 -8.83
CA VAL A 10 -1.29 9.26 -8.36
C VAL A 10 -2.09 9.49 -7.08
N LYS A 11 -3.14 8.69 -6.84
CA LYS A 11 -3.88 8.71 -5.58
C LYS A 11 -3.63 7.43 -4.81
N VAL A 12 -3.19 7.55 -3.57
CA VAL A 12 -2.92 6.43 -2.67
C VAL A 12 -3.91 6.49 -1.50
N ALA A 13 -4.85 5.54 -1.49
CA ALA A 13 -5.77 5.40 -0.37
C ALA A 13 -5.03 4.85 0.86
N LYS A 14 -5.03 5.63 1.96
CA LYS A 14 -4.53 5.20 3.26
C LYS A 14 -5.68 4.62 4.07
N LEU A 15 -5.55 3.36 4.49
CA LEU A 15 -6.55 2.66 5.29
C LEU A 15 -5.93 2.30 6.64
N GLU A 16 -6.45 2.90 7.72
CA GLU A 16 -6.11 2.56 9.10
C GLU A 16 -6.74 1.19 9.44
N VAL A 17 -6.00 0.27 10.06
CA VAL A 17 -6.43 -1.12 10.30
C VAL A 17 -6.49 -1.51 11.78
N TRP A 18 -5.86 -0.74 12.67
CA TRP A 18 -5.76 -1.04 14.11
C TRP A 18 -7.11 -0.88 14.82
N HIS A 19 -7.88 0.17 14.50
CA HIS A 19 -9.21 0.41 15.07
C HIS A 19 -10.34 0.21 14.06
N ASN A 20 -10.06 -0.42 12.91
CA ASN A 20 -11.04 -0.64 11.85
C ASN A 20 -10.97 -2.08 11.33
N GLU A 21 -11.90 -2.91 11.80
CA GLU A 21 -11.97 -4.33 11.46
C GLU A 21 -12.23 -4.58 9.97
N VAL A 22 -13.00 -3.69 9.31
CA VAL A 22 -13.32 -3.80 7.88
C VAL A 22 -12.05 -3.62 7.05
N ASN A 23 -11.25 -2.60 7.37
CA ASN A 23 -9.96 -2.37 6.72
C ASN A 23 -8.95 -3.48 7.05
N ALA A 24 -8.93 -3.98 8.29
CA ALA A 24 -8.07 -5.11 8.66
C ALA A 24 -8.43 -6.39 7.88
N LYS A 25 -9.72 -6.65 7.67
CA LYS A 25 -10.17 -7.76 6.83
C LYS A 25 -9.74 -7.56 5.37
N LEU A 26 -9.95 -6.36 4.82
CA LEU A 26 -9.53 -6.02 3.46
C LEU A 26 -8.01 -6.19 3.28
N MET A 27 -7.21 -5.75 4.25
CA MET A 27 -5.76 -5.92 4.23
C MET A 27 -5.38 -7.41 4.20
N ARG A 28 -6.00 -8.25 5.03
CA ARG A 28 -5.77 -9.71 5.03
C ARG A 28 -6.15 -10.39 3.71
N GLU A 29 -7.23 -9.93 3.05
CA GLU A 29 -7.66 -10.44 1.75
C GLU A 29 -6.62 -10.21 0.63
N TYR A 30 -5.94 -9.05 0.65
CA TYR A 30 -4.87 -8.74 -0.29
C TYR A 30 -3.52 -9.33 0.14
N ASP A 31 -3.22 -9.32 1.43
CA ASP A 31 -1.96 -9.79 1.99
C ASP A 31 -1.78 -11.28 1.78
N LYS A 32 -2.83 -12.11 1.90
CA LYS A 32 -2.77 -13.57 1.67
C LYS A 32 -1.59 -14.28 2.39
N GLY A 33 -1.06 -13.70 3.47
CA GLY A 33 0.11 -14.20 4.19
C GLY A 33 1.48 -13.78 3.63
N TYR A 34 1.55 -12.80 2.72
CA TYR A 34 2.81 -12.31 2.16
C TYR A 34 3.62 -11.48 3.16
N CYS A 35 2.99 -10.53 3.84
CA CYS A 35 3.63 -9.59 4.76
C CYS A 35 3.16 -9.77 6.20
N GLY A 36 1.87 -10.06 6.42
CA GLY A 36 1.31 -10.31 7.76
C GLY A 36 1.24 -9.10 8.68
N GLY A 37 1.53 -7.88 8.21
CA GLY A 37 1.59 -6.69 9.05
C GLY A 37 1.67 -5.38 8.28
N VAL A 38 1.60 -4.27 9.02
CA VAL A 38 1.75 -2.90 8.49
C VAL A 38 3.15 -2.35 8.74
N PRO A 39 3.68 -1.46 7.88
CA PRO A 39 3.07 -0.92 6.66
C PRO A 39 2.93 -1.94 5.52
N PHE A 40 1.78 -1.91 4.83
CA PHE A 40 1.48 -2.75 3.67
C PHE A 40 0.97 -1.89 2.52
N PHE A 41 1.60 -2.00 1.36
CA PHE A 41 1.20 -1.29 0.15
C PHE A 41 0.78 -2.30 -0.90
N PHE A 42 -0.37 -2.08 -1.55
CA PHE A 42 -0.90 -2.96 -2.59
C PHE A 42 -1.42 -2.15 -3.78
N ASN A 43 -0.88 -2.38 -4.98
CA ASN A 43 -1.32 -1.74 -6.20
C ASN A 43 -2.40 -2.63 -6.84
N LYS A 44 -3.66 -2.17 -6.80
CA LYS A 44 -4.81 -2.93 -7.33
C LYS A 44 -4.76 -3.13 -8.85
N LYS A 45 -4.02 -2.30 -9.60
CA LYS A 45 -3.91 -2.39 -11.06
C LYS A 45 -2.95 -3.50 -11.47
N THR A 46 -1.79 -3.58 -10.81
CA THR A 46 -0.72 -4.52 -11.16
C THR A 46 -0.69 -5.76 -10.28
N GLY A 47 -1.37 -5.73 -9.14
CA GLY A 47 -1.32 -6.78 -8.12
C GLY A 47 -0.02 -6.80 -7.31
N LYS A 48 0.87 -5.82 -7.48
CA LYS A 48 2.15 -5.78 -6.74
C LYS A 48 1.98 -5.22 -5.34
N TRP A 49 2.82 -5.73 -4.43
CA TRP A 49 2.83 -5.31 -3.03
C TRP A 49 4.22 -4.95 -2.52
N ILE A 50 4.24 -4.18 -1.43
CA ILE A 50 5.44 -3.91 -0.64
C ILE A 50 5.11 -4.16 0.83
N CYS A 51 5.95 -4.98 1.47
CA CYS A 51 5.94 -5.22 2.91
C CYS A 51 6.91 -4.27 3.61
N GLY A 52 6.49 -3.68 4.73
CA GLY A 52 7.35 -2.88 5.59
C GLY A 52 7.67 -1.50 5.02
N SER A 53 8.74 -0.89 5.53
CA SER A 53 9.24 0.38 5.02
C SER A 53 9.87 0.22 3.63
N ALA A 54 9.69 1.22 2.79
CA ALA A 54 10.28 1.30 1.45
C ALA A 54 10.85 2.70 1.24
N ASP A 55 11.92 2.79 0.46
CA ASP A 55 12.46 4.06 0.02
C ASP A 55 11.55 4.72 -1.02
N TYR A 56 11.79 6.00 -1.27
CA TYR A 56 10.96 6.78 -2.18
C TYR A 56 10.95 6.20 -3.60
N GLU A 57 12.11 5.78 -4.10
CA GLU A 57 12.25 5.22 -5.45
C GLU A 57 11.46 3.93 -5.62
N ARG A 58 11.46 3.03 -4.61
CA ARG A 58 10.65 1.82 -4.67
C ARG A 58 9.15 2.12 -4.57
N LEU A 59 8.74 3.07 -3.73
CA LEU A 59 7.34 3.51 -3.65
C LEU A 59 6.87 4.13 -4.97
N LYS A 60 7.71 4.96 -5.59
CA LYS A 60 7.43 5.58 -6.89
C LYS A 60 7.26 4.53 -7.97
N LYS A 61 8.20 3.58 -8.09
CA LYS A 61 8.10 2.47 -9.04
C LYS A 61 6.83 1.63 -8.83
N TRP A 62 6.48 1.33 -7.58
CA TRP A 62 5.27 0.58 -7.26
C TRP A 62 3.97 1.32 -7.64
N ALA A 63 3.94 2.64 -7.50
CA ALA A 63 2.76 3.45 -7.78
C ALA A 63 2.56 3.74 -9.28
N LEU A 64 3.65 3.80 -10.05
CA LEU A 64 3.66 4.15 -11.48
C LEU A 64 3.59 2.96 -12.44
N GLU A 65 3.62 1.74 -11.90
CA GLU A 65 3.47 0.53 -12.69
C GLU A 65 2.01 0.29 -13.11
#